data_AF-L0NMM7-F1
#
_entry.id   AF-L0NMM7-F1
#
_cell.length_a   1.000
_cell.length_b   1.000
_cell.length_c   1.000
_cell.angle_alpha   90.00
_cell.angle_beta   90.00
_cell.angle_gamma   90.00
#
_symmetry.space_group_name_H-M   'P 1'
#
loop_
_entity.id
_entity.type
_entity.pdbx_description
1 polymer ?
#
loop_
_entity_poly.entity_id
_entity_poly.type
_entity_poly.pdbx_seq_one_letter_code
_entity_poly.pdbx_strand_id
1 'polypeptide(L)'
;MAKPGFSWPICHEAEAGKPGYEPYEECPAGMTAVSSRTDGDRSFLGRDDKDQCTKTVNQCSNRAAFRTQFGDARENERKGVTIRQINQNNDNDVFNRDNGCMVQITQPRPRRADPYYFDIPNDKGVKQRTWFNLND
;
A
#
# COMPACT_ATOMS: atom_id res chain seq x y z
N MET A 1 10.12 1.07 31.51
CA MET A 1 9.00 0.30 32.08
C MET A 1 8.14 -0.19 30.92
N ALA A 2 8.18 -1.48 30.59
CA ALA A 2 7.29 -2.06 29.57
C ALA A 2 5.87 -2.09 30.15
N LYS A 3 4.89 -1.55 29.41
CA LYS A 3 3.47 -1.67 29.79
C LYS A 3 3.15 -3.17 29.98
N PRO A 4 2.37 -3.57 31.00
CA PRO A 4 2.00 -4.98 31.18
C PRO A 4 1.40 -5.48 29.87
N GLY A 5 2.04 -6.48 29.29
CA GLY A 5 1.66 -7.02 27.99
C GLY A 5 0.27 -7.63 28.12
N PHE A 6 -0.74 -6.91 27.65
CA PHE A 6 -2.08 -7.45 27.51
C PHE A 6 -2.02 -8.60 26.50
N SER A 7 -2.03 -9.83 27.00
CA SER A 7 -2.15 -11.03 26.19
C SER A 7 -3.63 -11.22 25.86
N TRP A 8 -3.95 -11.15 24.57
CA TRP A 8 -5.28 -11.47 24.09
C TRP A 8 -5.70 -12.87 24.57
N PRO A 9 -6.86 -13.02 25.23
CA PRO A 9 -7.36 -14.32 25.62
C PRO A 9 -7.67 -15.11 24.34
N ILE A 10 -7.07 -16.29 24.22
CA ILE A 10 -7.32 -17.21 23.12
C ILE A 10 -8.47 -18.11 23.54
N CYS A 11 -9.58 -18.07 22.81
CA CYS A 11 -10.67 -19.01 23.01
C CYS A 11 -10.25 -20.38 22.45
N HIS A 12 -9.88 -21.31 23.32
CA HIS A 12 -9.47 -22.66 22.92
C HIS A 12 -10.61 -23.45 22.26
N GLU A 13 -11.86 -23.23 22.67
CA GLU A 13 -13.05 -23.90 22.11
C GLU A 13 -13.33 -23.51 20.65
N ALA A 14 -12.91 -22.32 20.22
CA ALA A 14 -13.09 -21.84 18.86
C ALA A 14 -11.83 -22.01 17.99
N GLU A 15 -10.74 -22.59 18.55
CA GLU A 15 -9.41 -22.69 17.92
C GLU A 15 -8.95 -21.38 17.24
N ALA A 16 -9.38 -20.24 17.78
CA ALA A 16 -9.13 -18.94 17.19
C ALA A 16 -7.62 -18.64 17.24
N GLY A 17 -7.04 -18.31 16.09
CA GLY A 17 -5.63 -17.92 16.02
C GLY A 17 -5.34 -16.63 16.81
N LYS A 18 -4.06 -16.32 16.99
CA LYS A 18 -3.63 -15.00 17.52
C LYS A 18 -4.19 -13.89 16.62
N PRO A 19 -4.70 -12.77 17.18
CA PRO A 19 -5.18 -11.68 16.36
C PRO A 19 -4.03 -11.09 15.55
N GLY A 20 -4.29 -10.87 14.27
CA GLY A 20 -3.41 -10.15 13.37
C GLY A 20 -3.77 -8.68 13.29
N TYR A 21 -2.82 -7.89 12.79
CA TYR A 21 -2.99 -6.46 12.54
C TYR A 21 -2.51 -6.14 11.12
N GLU A 22 -3.45 -5.78 10.26
CA GLU A 22 -3.20 -5.35 8.89
C GLU A 22 -3.89 -3.99 8.67
N PRO A 23 -3.15 -2.87 8.84
CA PRO A 23 -3.74 -1.53 8.83
C PRO A 23 -4.20 -1.03 7.45
N TYR A 24 -3.82 -1.72 6.38
CA TYR A 24 -4.04 -1.26 5.00
C TYR A 24 -4.86 -2.26 4.18
N GLU A 25 -5.76 -1.74 3.35
CA GLU A 25 -6.56 -2.50 2.39
C GLU A 25 -5.71 -2.96 1.21
N GLU A 26 -6.21 -3.85 0.35
CA GLU A 26 -5.49 -4.21 -0.86
C GLU A 26 -5.24 -2.99 -1.77
N CYS A 27 -4.14 -3.02 -2.51
CA CYS A 27 -3.85 -1.98 -3.47
C CYS A 27 -4.88 -1.98 -4.61
N PRO A 28 -5.25 -0.81 -5.16
CA PRO A 28 -6.13 -0.72 -6.32
C PRO A 28 -5.63 -1.55 -7.51
N ALA A 29 -6.55 -1.97 -8.38
CA ALA A 29 -6.28 -2.93 -9.45
C ALA A 29 -5.01 -2.63 -10.26
N GLY A 30 -4.08 -3.58 -10.22
CA GLY A 30 -2.81 -3.55 -10.96
C GLY A 30 -1.72 -2.68 -10.33
N MET A 31 -1.87 -2.23 -9.09
CA MET A 31 -0.78 -1.65 -8.29
C MET A 31 -0.20 -2.70 -7.33
N THR A 32 1.08 -2.56 -7.00
CA THR A 32 1.79 -3.42 -6.05
C THR A 32 2.02 -2.69 -4.74
N ALA A 33 1.81 -3.38 -3.62
CA ALA A 33 2.06 -2.82 -2.29
C ALA A 33 3.57 -2.76 -2.03
N VAL A 34 4.07 -1.57 -1.73
CA VAL A 34 5.47 -1.29 -1.44
C VAL A 34 5.58 -0.42 -0.18
N SER A 35 6.73 -0.51 0.48
CA SER A 35 7.02 0.34 1.62
C SER A 35 7.68 1.63 1.18
N SER A 36 7.25 2.74 1.77
CA SER A 36 7.88 4.06 1.57
C SER A 36 9.33 4.10 2.05
N ARG A 37 9.70 3.18 2.95
CA ARG A 37 11.05 3.04 3.50
C ARG A 37 11.89 2.20 2.57
N THR A 38 12.87 2.83 1.94
CA THR A 38 13.95 2.13 1.22
C THR A 38 14.96 1.64 2.25
N ASP A 39 15.46 0.41 2.09
CA ASP A 39 16.34 -0.35 2.99
C ASP A 39 17.73 0.29 3.27
N GLY A 40 17.76 1.54 3.74
CA GLY A 40 19.00 2.30 3.97
C GLY A 40 18.98 3.17 5.24
N ASP A 41 17.81 3.58 5.73
CA ASP A 41 17.72 4.47 6.90
C ASP A 41 17.02 3.81 8.09
N ARG A 42 17.84 3.18 8.95
CA ARG A 42 17.57 2.81 10.36
C ARG A 42 16.48 1.74 10.59
N SER A 43 16.83 0.49 10.26
CA SER A 43 16.05 -0.75 10.48
C SER A 43 15.81 -1.18 11.94
N PHE A 44 15.77 -0.27 12.93
CA PHE A 44 15.69 -0.70 14.34
C PHE A 44 14.29 -0.69 14.98
N LEU A 45 13.26 -0.09 14.36
CA LEU A 45 11.92 0.02 15.00
C LEU A 45 10.71 0.06 14.03
N GLY A 46 10.89 -0.02 12.72
CA GLY A 46 9.80 0.15 11.74
C GLY A 46 9.38 -1.15 11.08
N ARG A 47 8.09 -1.51 11.18
CA ARG A 47 7.49 -2.65 10.49
C ARG A 47 7.47 -2.36 8.98
N ASP A 48 7.66 -3.40 8.16
CA ASP A 48 7.50 -3.35 6.69
C ASP A 48 6.00 -3.17 6.39
N ASP A 49 5.53 -1.94 6.54
CA ASP A 49 4.13 -1.60 6.65
C ASP A 49 3.41 -1.59 5.29
N LYS A 50 4.16 -1.65 4.17
CA LYS A 50 3.63 -1.63 2.79
C LYS A 50 2.54 -0.57 2.64
N ASP A 51 2.88 0.62 3.10
CA ASP A 51 2.01 1.79 3.26
C ASP A 51 1.71 2.51 1.96
N GLN A 52 2.36 2.11 0.86
CA GLN A 52 2.19 2.70 -0.46
C GLN A 52 1.81 1.64 -1.50
N CYS A 53 1.14 2.11 -2.55
CA CYS A 53 0.87 1.34 -3.75
C CYS A 53 1.61 1.97 -4.92
N THR A 54 2.38 1.18 -5.67
CA THR A 54 3.13 1.65 -6.82
C THR A 54 2.73 0.91 -8.10
N LYS A 55 2.81 1.59 -9.24
CA LYS A 55 2.62 0.98 -10.56
C LYS A 55 3.42 1.74 -11.60
N THR A 56 4.05 1.00 -12.50
CA THR A 56 4.68 1.58 -13.69
C THR A 56 3.70 1.54 -14.85
N VAL A 57 3.50 2.68 -15.51
CA VAL A 57 2.63 2.81 -16.69
C VAL A 57 3.33 3.59 -17.80
N ASN A 58 2.89 3.34 -19.04
CA ASN A 58 3.26 4.16 -20.18
C ASN A 58 2.21 5.27 -20.35
N GLN A 59 2.54 6.51 -19.95
CA GLN A 59 1.65 7.66 -20.08
C GLN A 59 1.37 8.05 -21.53
N CYS A 60 2.21 7.63 -22.48
CA CYS A 60 2.04 7.95 -23.90
C CYS A 60 1.10 7.00 -24.62
N SER A 61 0.91 5.78 -24.11
CA SER A 61 -0.08 4.83 -24.65
C SER A 61 -1.50 5.40 -24.62
N ASN A 62 -1.84 6.20 -23.59
CA ASN A 62 -3.07 6.99 -23.56
C ASN A 62 -2.85 8.32 -22.82
N ARG A 63 -2.27 9.28 -23.55
CA ARG A 63 -1.87 10.58 -22.99
C ARG A 63 -3.06 11.43 -22.53
N ALA A 64 -4.20 11.32 -23.21
CA ALA A 64 -5.41 12.04 -22.84
C ALA A 64 -5.96 11.53 -21.50
N ALA A 65 -6.14 10.21 -21.34
CA ALA A 65 -6.61 9.63 -20.08
C ALA A 65 -5.65 9.88 -18.93
N PHE A 66 -4.34 9.75 -19.18
CA PHE A 66 -3.31 10.02 -18.17
C PHE A 66 -3.38 11.48 -17.69
N ARG A 67 -3.51 12.45 -18.62
CA ARG A 67 -3.66 13.87 -18.25
C ARG A 67 -4.94 14.15 -17.47
N THR A 68 -6.05 13.50 -17.79
CA THR A 68 -7.29 13.68 -17.04
C THR A 68 -7.17 13.14 -15.61
N GLN A 69 -6.47 12.03 -15.40
CA GLN A 69 -6.37 11.40 -14.08
C GLN A 69 -5.25 11.98 -13.22
N PHE A 70 -4.13 12.34 -13.84
CA PHE A 70 -2.87 12.67 -13.17
C PHE A 70 -2.27 14.01 -13.61
N GLY A 71 -2.96 14.78 -14.46
CA GLY A 71 -2.48 16.07 -14.96
C GLY A 71 -2.61 17.22 -13.97
N ASP A 72 -3.48 17.11 -12.95
CA ASP A 72 -3.60 18.10 -11.88
C ASP A 72 -2.62 17.78 -10.75
N ALA A 73 -1.52 18.53 -10.70
CA ALA A 73 -0.50 18.37 -9.66
C ALA A 73 -1.02 18.65 -8.24
N ARG A 74 -1.96 19.59 -8.07
CA ARG A 74 -2.51 19.93 -6.75
C ARG A 74 -3.43 18.83 -6.25
N GLU A 75 -4.24 18.26 -7.13
CA GLU A 75 -5.10 17.13 -6.79
C GLU A 75 -4.26 15.90 -6.43
N ASN A 76 -3.20 15.64 -7.19
CA ASN A 76 -2.25 14.56 -6.90
C ASN A 76 -1.60 14.75 -5.52
N GLU A 77 -1.10 15.95 -5.22
CA GLU A 77 -0.50 16.27 -3.92
C GLU A 77 -1.50 16.09 -2.77
N ARG A 78 -2.73 16.56 -2.93
CA ARG A 78 -3.81 16.37 -1.94
C ARG A 78 -4.12 14.90 -1.68
N LYS A 79 -3.99 14.04 -2.70
CA LYS A 79 -4.17 12.58 -2.59
C LYS A 79 -2.90 11.84 -2.19
N GLY A 80 -1.76 12.53 -2.05
CA GLY A 80 -0.45 11.93 -1.81
C GLY A 80 0.12 11.14 -2.99
N VAL A 81 -0.41 11.35 -4.21
CA VAL A 81 0.05 10.68 -5.42
C VAL A 81 1.33 11.34 -5.92
N THR A 82 2.38 10.54 -6.10
CA THR A 82 3.67 10.97 -6.66
C THR A 82 3.91 10.27 -7.99
N ILE A 83 4.36 11.01 -8.99
CA ILE A 83 4.63 10.49 -10.34
C ILE A 83 6.10 10.73 -10.64
N ARG A 84 6.85 9.63 -10.77
CA ARG A 84 8.29 9.66 -11.04
C ARG A 84 8.56 9.11 -12.44
N GLN A 85 9.28 9.84 -13.27
CA GLN A 85 9.76 9.31 -14.55
C GLN A 85 10.92 8.34 -14.28
N ILE A 86 10.89 7.14 -14.89
CA ILE A 86 11.90 6.10 -14.63
C ILE A 86 13.04 6.08 -15.65
N ASN A 87 12.88 6.74 -16.80
CA ASN A 87 13.88 6.75 -17.89
C ASN A 87 14.39 8.17 -18.18
N GLN A 88 14.85 8.90 -17.15
CA GLN A 88 15.49 10.20 -17.34
C GLN A 88 16.94 10.00 -17.80
N ASN A 89 17.13 9.67 -19.07
CA ASN A 89 18.45 9.84 -19.68
C ASN A 89 18.64 11.34 -19.97
N ASN A 90 19.75 11.89 -19.50
CA ASN A 90 20.18 13.29 -19.57
C ASN A 90 19.67 14.02 -20.84
N ASP A 91 18.76 14.97 -20.62
CA ASP A 91 18.07 15.76 -21.64
C ASP A 91 19.04 16.70 -22.38
N ASN A 92 19.34 16.36 -23.63
CA ASN A 92 19.69 17.33 -24.67
C ASN A 92 19.00 17.03 -26.02
N ASP A 93 18.02 16.11 -26.05
CA ASP A 93 17.45 15.64 -27.30
C ASP A 93 15.98 16.09 -27.47
N VAL A 94 15.84 17.31 -28.00
CA VAL A 94 14.58 18.00 -28.31
C VAL A 94 13.68 17.22 -29.28
N PHE A 95 14.20 16.16 -29.92
CA PHE A 95 13.49 15.35 -30.91
C PHE A 95 12.89 14.04 -30.36
N ASN A 96 13.21 13.64 -29.13
CA ASN A 96 12.75 12.35 -28.60
C ASN A 96 11.46 12.52 -27.78
N ARG A 97 10.32 12.55 -28.47
CA ARG A 97 8.97 12.71 -27.88
C ARG A 97 8.59 11.62 -26.88
N ASP A 98 9.37 10.53 -26.83
CA ASP A 98 9.08 9.33 -26.04
C ASP A 98 9.96 9.16 -24.79
N ASN A 99 10.95 10.04 -24.58
CA ASN A 99 11.96 9.91 -23.52
C ASN A 99 11.45 10.20 -22.09
N GLY A 100 10.13 10.31 -21.91
CA GLY A 100 9.47 10.48 -20.61
C GLY A 100 8.17 9.71 -20.49
N CYS A 101 7.93 8.72 -21.35
CA CYS A 101 6.65 8.00 -21.40
C CYS A 101 6.46 7.00 -20.27
N MET A 102 7.54 6.43 -19.74
CA MET A 102 7.44 5.49 -18.64
C MET A 102 7.49 6.24 -17.31
N VAL A 103 6.42 6.11 -16.54
CA VAL A 103 6.26 6.75 -15.24
C VAL A 103 5.86 5.72 -14.19
N GLN A 104 6.44 5.86 -13.01
CA GLN A 104 6.05 5.17 -11.80
C GLN A 104 5.10 6.08 -11.02
N ILE A 105 3.87 5.62 -10.83
CA ILE A 105 2.88 6.27 -9.99
C ILE A 105 2.93 5.58 -8.64
N THR A 106 3.10 6.36 -7.57
CA THR A 106 3.02 5.88 -6.20
C THR A 106 1.93 6.66 -5.47
N GLN A 107 1.12 5.98 -4.68
CA GLN A 107 0.06 6.59 -3.90
C GLN A 107 -0.04 5.95 -2.50
N PRO A 108 -0.60 6.64 -1.51
CA PRO A 108 -0.84 6.05 -0.19
C PRO A 108 -1.80 4.86 -0.31
N ARG A 109 -1.50 3.78 0.41
CA ARG A 109 -2.38 2.62 0.47
C ARG A 109 -3.61 2.96 1.33
N PRO A 110 -4.83 2.64 0.89
CA PRO A 110 -6.02 2.92 1.70
C PRO A 110 -5.94 2.20 3.05
N ARG A 111 -6.38 2.88 4.12
CA ARG A 111 -6.40 2.30 5.46
C ARG A 111 -7.68 1.49 5.66
N ARG A 112 -7.57 0.31 6.29
CA ARG A 112 -8.74 -0.48 6.67
C ARG A 112 -9.52 0.25 7.75
N ALA A 113 -10.85 0.24 7.65
CA ALA A 113 -11.73 0.63 8.75
C ALA A 113 -11.54 -0.33 9.94
N ASP A 114 -11.38 -1.62 9.65
CA ASP A 114 -11.16 -2.70 10.61
C ASP A 114 -9.75 -3.27 10.45
N PRO A 115 -8.75 -2.77 11.18
CA PRO A 115 -7.36 -3.17 10.96
C PRO A 115 -6.96 -4.44 11.73
N TYR A 116 -7.78 -4.89 12.68
CA TYR A 116 -7.53 -6.11 13.44
C TYR A 116 -8.31 -7.27 12.83
N TYR A 117 -7.73 -8.47 12.89
CA TYR A 117 -8.44 -9.66 12.42
C TYR A 117 -8.14 -10.87 13.28
N PHE A 118 -9.06 -11.82 13.29
CA PHE A 118 -8.82 -13.17 13.78
C PHE A 118 -9.13 -14.18 12.66
N ASP A 119 -8.33 -15.24 12.60
CA ASP A 119 -8.57 -16.38 11.73
C ASP A 119 -9.21 -17.49 12.60
N ILE A 120 -10.50 -17.78 12.39
CA ILE A 120 -11.26 -18.84 13.08
C ILE A 120 -11.51 -20.01 12.11
N PRO A 121 -11.16 -21.25 12.44
CA PRO A 121 -11.55 -22.40 11.65
C PRO A 121 -13.08 -22.61 11.71
N ASN A 122 -13.71 -22.84 10.57
CA ASN A 122 -15.09 -23.30 10.50
C ASN A 122 -15.19 -24.80 10.85
N ASP A 123 -16.40 -25.35 10.92
CA ASP A 123 -16.67 -26.77 11.21
C ASP A 123 -15.99 -27.76 10.24
N LYS A 124 -15.41 -27.26 9.14
CA LYS A 124 -14.68 -28.03 8.13
C LYS A 124 -13.15 -27.80 8.20
N GLY A 125 -12.66 -27.10 9.23
CA GLY A 125 -11.24 -26.77 9.42
C GLY A 125 -10.69 -25.65 8.52
N VAL A 126 -11.55 -24.96 7.77
CA VAL A 126 -11.13 -23.83 6.91
C VAL A 126 -11.12 -22.56 7.75
N LYS A 127 -9.96 -21.88 7.79
CA LYS A 127 -9.79 -20.60 8.49
C LYS A 127 -10.57 -19.50 7.78
N GLN A 128 -11.60 -18.99 8.42
CA GLN A 128 -12.32 -17.79 8.04
C GLN A 128 -11.69 -16.60 8.76
N ARG A 129 -11.35 -15.55 7.99
CA ARG A 129 -10.83 -14.30 8.54
C ARG A 129 -11.98 -13.35 8.85
N THR A 130 -12.04 -12.88 10.08
CA THR A 130 -12.98 -11.85 10.50
C THR A 130 -12.22 -10.61 10.93
N TRP A 131 -12.67 -9.45 10.46
CA TRP A 131 -12.07 -8.16 10.72
C TRP A 131 -12.86 -7.40 11.78
N PHE A 132 -12.17 -6.58 12.58
CA PHE A 132 -12.79 -5.73 13.60
C PHE A 132 -11.91 -4.50 13.92
N ASN A 133 -12.52 -3.50 14.58
CA ASN A 133 -11.85 -2.33 15.12
C ASN A 133 -11.85 -2.36 16.66
N LEU A 134 -10.78 -1.83 17.27
CA LEU A 134 -10.65 -1.72 18.73
C LEU A 134 -11.10 -0.36 19.28
N ASN A 135 -11.38 0.61 18.41
CA ASN A 135 -11.68 1.99 18.77
C ASN A 135 -13.13 2.41 18.51
N ASP A 136 -14.04 1.44 18.30
CA ASP A 136 -15.48 1.70 18.22
C ASP A 136 -16.10 2.00 19.59
#